data_AF-A0A178CUW9-F1
#
_entry.id   AF-A0A178CUW9-F1
#
_cell.length_a   1.000
_cell.length_b   1.000
_cell.length_c   1.000
_cell.angle_alpha   90.00
_cell.angle_beta   90.00
_cell.angle_gamma   90.00
#
_symmetry.space_group_name_H-M   'P 1'
#
loop_
_entity.id
_entity.type
_entity.pdbx_description
1 polymer ?
#
loop_
_entity_poly.entity_id
_entity_poly.type
_entity_poly.pdbx_seq_one_letter_code
_entity_poly.pdbx_strand_id
1 'polypeptide(L)'
;MPVTDIIEMVAGLLTKITTTNDRQHEHHRPMPLTEEQSHLNPHASCVLAFHGKNVPGITILSYLSRIHKYCPTTYEVFLSLLVYFDRMTEMVNRGLLGDVDKRPADSPATAPESSTPTPRSPVPMNVDSPQEHHDISTPPSPSDSRHQSQTQHPSSPQSSIPTDLSQFFVVDSYNIHRLVIAGVTCASKFFSDVFYTNSRYAKVGGLPLAELNNLELQFLLLNDFRLSVPVEELEAYGTMLVEFYARELLAQQQLAQQQQQHHQAGSAVHSPAAGVGDGMYMRSHGDEIGSTQE
;
A
#
# COMPACT_ATOMS: atom_id res chain seq x y z
N MET A 1 19.32 -21.29 -8.09
CA MET A 1 19.71 -20.29 -7.08
C MET A 1 19.19 -20.75 -5.73
N PRO A 2 19.99 -20.74 -4.66
CA PRO A 2 19.53 -20.97 -3.29
C PRO A 2 18.32 -20.10 -2.92
N VAL A 3 17.38 -20.63 -2.14
CA VAL A 3 16.20 -19.88 -1.67
C VAL A 3 16.61 -18.66 -0.83
N THR A 4 17.74 -18.75 -0.11
CA THR A 4 18.31 -17.65 0.66
C THR A 4 18.61 -16.42 -0.17
N ASP A 5 19.12 -16.61 -1.39
CA ASP A 5 19.49 -15.51 -2.27
C ASP A 5 18.23 -14.82 -2.81
N ILE A 6 17.18 -15.61 -3.11
CA ILE A 6 15.86 -15.09 -3.49
C ILE A 6 15.27 -14.26 -2.34
N ILE A 7 15.36 -14.76 -1.10
CA ILE A 7 14.90 -14.02 0.09
C ILE A 7 15.65 -12.69 0.21
N GLU A 8 16.96 -12.68 -0.03
CA GLU A 8 17.77 -11.46 0.03
C GLU A 8 17.35 -10.44 -1.03
N MET A 9 17.19 -10.88 -2.28
CA MET A 9 16.77 -10.00 -3.38
C MET A 9 15.36 -9.47 -3.16
N VAL A 10 14.40 -10.32 -2.79
CA VAL A 10 13.00 -9.92 -2.50
C VAL A 10 12.98 -8.92 -1.34
N ALA A 11 13.72 -9.19 -0.26
CA ALA A 11 13.82 -8.27 0.86
C ALA A 11 14.42 -6.92 0.46
N GLY A 12 15.47 -6.92 -0.35
CA GLY A 12 16.09 -5.69 -0.87
C GLY A 12 15.12 -4.85 -1.69
N LEU A 13 14.39 -5.48 -2.60
CA LEU A 13 13.36 -4.81 -3.41
C LEU A 13 12.23 -4.24 -2.54
N LEU A 14 11.65 -5.04 -1.65
CA LEU A 14 10.56 -4.60 -0.77
C LEU A 14 11.02 -3.49 0.18
N THR A 15 12.27 -3.54 0.66
CA THR A 15 12.86 -2.45 1.47
C THR A 15 12.95 -1.15 0.66
N LYS A 16 13.35 -1.23 -0.61
CA LYS A 16 13.43 -0.05 -1.47
C LYS A 16 12.06 0.53 -1.80
N ILE A 17 11.08 -0.34 -2.10
CA ILE A 17 9.69 0.06 -2.34
C ILE A 17 9.13 0.78 -1.10
N THR A 18 9.17 0.13 0.07
CA THR A 18 8.63 0.69 1.32
C THR A 18 9.33 1.99 1.71
N THR A 19 10.66 2.07 1.62
CA THR A 19 11.40 3.31 1.92
C THR A 19 11.04 4.45 0.96
N THR A 20 10.81 4.14 -0.32
CA THR A 20 10.41 5.14 -1.31
C THR A 20 8.99 5.63 -1.03
N ASN A 21 8.08 4.70 -0.75
CA ASN A 21 6.68 5.00 -0.47
C ASN A 21 6.51 5.77 0.83
N ASP A 22 7.22 5.42 1.91
CA ASP A 22 7.20 6.14 3.19
C ASP A 22 7.55 7.62 3.01
N ARG A 23 8.57 7.93 2.18
CA ARG A 23 8.97 9.31 1.87
C ARG A 23 7.93 10.08 1.06
N GLN A 24 7.15 9.39 0.24
CA GLN A 24 6.09 9.99 -0.57
C GLN A 24 4.78 10.14 0.21
N HIS A 25 4.52 9.27 1.20
CA HIS A 25 3.27 9.22 1.96
C HIS A 25 3.26 10.03 3.26
N GLU A 26 4.37 10.62 3.70
CA GLU A 26 4.42 11.46 4.91
C GLU A 26 3.44 12.66 4.86
N HIS A 27 3.06 13.12 3.66
CA HIS A 27 2.15 14.27 3.48
C HIS A 27 0.66 13.94 3.31
N HIS A 28 0.27 12.68 3.12
CA HIS A 28 -1.13 12.30 2.88
C HIS A 28 -1.50 11.02 3.62
N ARG A 29 -1.43 11.05 4.95
CA ARG A 29 -1.93 9.94 5.77
C ARG A 29 -3.45 9.84 5.59
N PRO A 30 -4.00 8.68 5.17
CA PRO A 30 -5.44 8.46 5.20
C PRO A 30 -5.93 8.68 6.62
N MET A 31 -6.86 9.61 6.78
CA MET A 31 -7.59 9.78 8.04
C MET A 31 -8.26 8.44 8.35
N PRO A 32 -8.30 7.98 9.62
CA PRO A 32 -9.01 6.75 9.95
C PRO A 32 -10.46 6.91 9.48
N LEU A 33 -10.86 6.09 8.51
CA LEU A 33 -12.23 6.01 8.06
C LEU A 33 -13.07 5.65 9.29
N THR A 34 -14.02 6.51 9.64
CA THR A 34 -15.01 6.23 10.69
C THR A 34 -15.73 4.93 10.34
N GLU A 35 -16.14 4.13 11.33
CA GLU A 35 -16.79 2.82 11.13
C GLU A 35 -17.93 2.85 10.07
N GLU A 36 -18.61 3.98 9.89
CA GLU A 36 -19.64 4.19 8.86
C GLU A 36 -19.15 4.15 7.40
N GLN A 37 -17.88 4.49 7.11
CA GLN A 37 -17.31 4.46 5.75
C GLN A 37 -16.79 3.07 5.35
N SER A 38 -16.60 2.16 6.32
CA SER A 38 -16.10 0.80 6.08
C SER A 38 -17.08 -0.08 5.29
N HIS A 39 -18.37 0.24 5.33
CA HIS A 39 -19.41 -0.49 4.60
C HIS A 39 -19.51 -0.13 3.11
N LEU A 40 -18.84 0.94 2.66
CA LEU A 40 -18.94 1.43 1.28
C LEU A 40 -17.87 0.85 0.36
N ASN A 41 -16.77 0.33 0.90
CA ASN A 41 -15.72 -0.30 0.11
C ASN A 41 -15.09 -1.50 0.85
N PRO A 42 -15.51 -2.75 0.56
CA PRO A 42 -14.97 -3.94 1.22
C PRO A 42 -13.44 -4.05 1.08
N HIS A 43 -12.86 -3.57 -0.03
CA HIS A 43 -11.41 -3.59 -0.23
C HIS A 43 -10.65 -2.63 0.70
N ALA A 44 -11.24 -1.49 1.06
CA ALA A 44 -10.62 -0.54 1.98
C ALA A 44 -10.46 -1.14 3.38
N SER A 45 -11.48 -1.88 3.86
CA SER A 45 -11.39 -2.63 5.13
C SER A 45 -10.30 -3.71 5.08
N CYS A 46 -10.18 -4.41 3.93
CA CYS A 46 -9.13 -5.41 3.72
C CYS A 46 -7.73 -4.78 3.82
N VAL A 47 -7.50 -3.64 3.16
CA VAL A 47 -6.20 -2.93 3.17
C VAL A 47 -5.81 -2.50 4.57
N LEU A 48 -6.75 -1.91 5.31
CA LEU A 48 -6.49 -1.43 6.67
C LEU A 48 -6.14 -2.56 7.65
N ALA A 49 -6.62 -3.77 7.42
CA ALA A 49 -6.29 -4.93 8.27
C ALA A 49 -4.78 -5.23 8.31
N PHE A 50 -4.05 -4.90 7.24
CA PHE A 50 -2.60 -5.08 7.17
C PHE A 50 -1.81 -3.98 7.85
N HIS A 51 -2.42 -2.85 8.23
CA HIS A 51 -1.68 -1.72 8.76
C HIS A 51 -1.41 -1.89 10.27
N GLY A 52 -0.13 -1.95 10.65
CA GLY A 52 0.29 -2.02 12.05
C GLY A 52 0.14 -0.70 12.78
N LYS A 53 0.01 -0.74 14.12
CA LYS A 53 0.04 0.46 14.97
C LYS A 53 1.41 1.13 14.98
N ASN A 54 2.47 0.34 14.86
CA ASN A 54 3.87 0.75 14.87
C ASN A 54 4.63 -0.04 13.80
N VAL A 55 5.67 0.56 13.23
CA VAL A 55 6.62 -0.11 12.34
C VAL A 55 7.40 -1.17 13.14
N PRO A 56 7.42 -2.44 12.70
CA PRO A 56 8.21 -3.47 13.39
C PRO A 56 9.71 -3.19 13.34
N GLY A 57 10.40 -3.34 14.47
CA GLY A 57 11.87 -3.14 14.54
C GLY A 57 12.72 -4.22 13.88
N ILE A 58 12.11 -5.30 13.38
CA ILE A 58 12.79 -6.36 12.63
C ILE A 58 12.83 -6.00 11.15
N THR A 59 13.98 -6.15 10.49
CA THR A 59 14.08 -5.86 9.05
C THR A 59 13.30 -6.88 8.22
N ILE A 60 12.86 -6.49 7.02
CA ILE A 60 12.14 -7.38 6.09
C ILE A 60 12.97 -8.65 5.81
N LEU A 61 14.27 -8.50 5.57
CA LEU A 61 15.21 -9.60 5.37
C LEU A 61 15.23 -10.56 6.56
N SER A 62 15.38 -10.03 7.78
CA SER A 62 15.42 -10.84 9.00
C SER A 62 14.09 -11.55 9.24
N TYR A 63 12.98 -10.91 8.90
CA TYR A 63 11.63 -11.47 9.05
C TYR A 63 11.39 -12.61 8.06
N LEU A 64 11.67 -12.42 6.77
CA LEU A 64 11.58 -13.46 5.75
C LEU A 64 12.50 -14.64 6.06
N SER A 65 13.75 -14.36 6.47
CA SER A 65 14.71 -15.38 6.88
C SER A 65 14.22 -16.18 8.09
N ARG A 66 13.62 -15.51 9.08
CA ARG A 66 13.00 -16.16 10.24
C ARG A 66 11.85 -17.06 9.81
N ILE A 67 10.98 -16.60 8.89
CA ILE A 67 9.87 -17.41 8.38
C ILE A 67 10.41 -18.66 7.70
N HIS A 68 11.36 -18.52 6.77
CA HIS A 68 11.94 -19.66 6.05
C HIS A 68 12.65 -20.66 6.99
N LYS A 69 13.33 -20.17 8.03
CA LYS A 69 14.01 -21.02 9.02
C LYS A 69 13.06 -21.95 9.77
N TYR A 70 11.86 -21.49 10.14
CA TYR A 70 10.91 -22.24 10.97
C TYR A 70 9.73 -22.84 10.19
N CYS A 71 9.47 -22.31 9.01
CA CYS A 71 8.52 -22.81 8.02
C CYS A 71 9.22 -22.87 6.64
N PRO A 72 10.11 -23.87 6.41
CA PRO A 72 10.76 -24.04 5.11
C PRO A 72 9.75 -24.15 3.97
N THR A 73 10.05 -23.49 2.87
CA THR A 73 9.19 -23.40 1.68
C THR A 73 10.04 -23.16 0.43
N THR A 74 9.44 -23.30 -0.76
CA THR A 74 10.14 -23.16 -2.05
C THR A 74 10.38 -21.69 -2.41
N TYR A 75 11.23 -21.44 -3.40
CA TYR A 75 11.49 -20.08 -3.90
C TYR A 75 10.24 -19.46 -4.57
N GLU A 76 9.36 -20.29 -5.14
CA GLU A 76 8.14 -19.88 -5.83
C GLU A 76 7.22 -19.10 -4.88
N VAL A 77 7.17 -19.51 -3.61
CA VAL A 77 6.43 -18.81 -2.57
C VAL A 77 6.92 -17.38 -2.39
N PHE A 78 8.24 -17.15 -2.36
CA PHE A 78 8.79 -15.80 -2.19
C PHE A 78 8.65 -14.94 -3.44
N LEU A 79 8.82 -15.51 -4.64
CA LEU A 79 8.60 -14.80 -5.90
C LEU A 79 7.13 -14.43 -6.08
N SER A 80 6.20 -15.32 -5.72
CA SER A 80 4.76 -15.08 -5.82
C SER A 80 4.30 -13.90 -4.96
N LEU A 81 5.02 -13.53 -3.90
CA LEU A 81 4.70 -12.33 -3.11
C LEU A 81 4.71 -11.06 -3.96
N LEU A 82 5.68 -10.93 -4.88
CA LEU A 82 5.80 -9.77 -5.74
C LEU A 82 4.59 -9.67 -6.68
N VAL A 83 4.19 -10.81 -7.25
CA VAL A 83 3.01 -10.94 -8.10
C VAL A 83 1.75 -10.56 -7.34
N TYR A 84 1.56 -11.10 -6.13
CA TYR A 84 0.38 -10.81 -5.32
C TYR A 84 0.32 -9.34 -4.90
N PHE A 85 1.43 -8.74 -4.49
CA PHE A 85 1.44 -7.32 -4.12
C PHE A 85 1.11 -6.41 -5.31
N ASP A 86 1.58 -6.76 -6.50
CA ASP A 86 1.25 -6.02 -7.72
C ASP A 86 -0.24 -6.15 -8.08
N ARG A 87 -0.79 -7.37 -8.05
CA ARG A 87 -2.22 -7.63 -8.24
C ARG A 87 -3.09 -6.86 -7.25
N MET A 88 -2.72 -6.85 -5.98
CA MET A 88 -3.44 -6.08 -4.94
C MET A 88 -3.40 -4.58 -5.22
N THR A 89 -2.24 -4.06 -5.61
CA THR A 89 -2.04 -2.65 -5.96
C THR A 89 -2.90 -2.27 -7.17
N GLU A 90 -2.89 -3.08 -8.22
CA GLU A 90 -3.73 -2.88 -9.40
C GLU A 90 -5.22 -2.92 -9.03
N MET A 91 -5.65 -3.95 -8.30
CA MET A 91 -7.06 -4.17 -8.00
C MET A 91 -7.67 -3.03 -7.17
N VAL A 92 -6.97 -2.58 -6.12
CA VAL A 92 -7.46 -1.50 -5.26
C VAL A 92 -7.43 -0.17 -6.02
N ASN A 93 -6.39 0.09 -6.81
CA ASN A 93 -6.24 1.38 -7.48
C ASN A 93 -7.07 1.48 -8.78
N ARG A 94 -7.50 0.35 -9.37
CA ARG A 94 -8.39 0.30 -10.55
C ARG A 94 -9.79 0.83 -10.26
N GLY A 95 -10.26 0.74 -9.01
CA GLY A 95 -11.55 1.30 -8.59
C GLY A 95 -11.64 2.83 -8.73
N LEU A 96 -10.52 3.54 -8.70
CA LEU A 96 -10.46 5.01 -8.70
C LEU A 96 -10.28 5.61 -10.11
N LEU A 97 -9.57 4.92 -11.01
CA LEU A 97 -9.32 5.43 -12.37
C LEU A 97 -10.47 5.13 -13.35
N GLY A 98 -11.34 4.17 -13.01
CA GLY A 98 -12.47 3.76 -13.86
C GLY A 98 -13.62 4.76 -13.95
N ASP A 99 -13.68 5.76 -13.06
CA ASP A 99 -14.79 6.73 -12.98
C ASP A 99 -14.53 8.04 -13.75
N VAL A 100 -13.36 8.19 -14.39
CA VAL A 100 -13.01 9.40 -15.15
C VAL A 100 -13.42 9.31 -16.63
N ASP A 101 -13.65 8.10 -17.17
CA ASP A 101 -13.82 7.87 -18.62
C ASP A 101 -15.26 7.57 -19.09
N LYS A 102 -16.27 7.71 -18.22
CA LYS A 102 -17.70 7.61 -18.60
C LYS A 102 -18.43 8.96 -18.53
N ARG A 103 -17.93 9.96 -19.24
CA ARG A 103 -18.77 11.08 -19.70
C ARG A 103 -19.49 10.64 -20.99
N PRO A 104 -20.83 10.55 -21.03
CA PRO A 104 -21.54 10.32 -22.29
C PRO A 104 -21.42 11.60 -23.12
N ALA A 105 -20.49 11.59 -24.08
CA ALA A 105 -20.41 12.62 -25.11
C ALA A 105 -21.45 12.33 -26.20
N ASP A 106 -22.27 13.34 -26.46
CA ASP A 106 -23.05 13.63 -27.66
C ASP A 106 -24.29 12.79 -27.98
N SER A 107 -25.43 13.31 -27.49
CA SER A 107 -26.68 13.31 -28.23
C SER A 107 -26.64 14.39 -29.34
N PRO A 108 -26.91 14.07 -30.62
CA PRO A 108 -27.35 15.07 -31.57
C PRO A 108 -28.87 14.98 -31.74
N ALA A 109 -29.57 16.03 -31.30
CA ALA A 109 -30.93 16.33 -31.73
C ALA A 109 -30.88 17.04 -33.09
N THR A 110 -31.75 16.68 -34.05
CA THR A 110 -32.70 17.55 -34.80
C THR A 110 -33.40 16.75 -35.92
N ALA A 111 -34.74 16.87 -36.00
CA ALA A 111 -35.71 16.18 -36.89
C ALA A 111 -35.77 16.77 -38.33
N PRO A 112 -36.64 16.32 -39.30
CA PRO A 112 -38.12 16.52 -39.25
C PRO A 112 -39.00 15.43 -39.94
N GLU A 113 -40.29 15.74 -40.04
CA GLU A 113 -41.53 14.95 -40.14
C GLU A 113 -41.92 14.34 -41.52
N SER A 114 -42.80 13.30 -41.52
CA SER A 114 -43.94 13.19 -42.47
C SER A 114 -45.02 12.13 -42.05
N SER A 115 -46.17 12.65 -41.62
CA SER A 115 -47.58 12.35 -41.98
C SER A 115 -48.16 10.93 -42.22
N THR A 116 -49.02 10.49 -41.26
CA THR A 116 -50.39 9.86 -41.37
C THR A 116 -50.64 8.46 -41.98
N PRO A 117 -51.78 7.75 -41.70
CA PRO A 117 -52.72 7.77 -40.55
C PRO A 117 -53.11 6.37 -39.97
N THR A 118 -53.82 6.40 -38.84
CA THR A 118 -54.58 5.37 -38.06
C THR A 118 -55.64 4.58 -38.90
N PRO A 119 -56.31 3.47 -38.43
CA PRO A 119 -56.89 3.30 -37.07
C PRO A 119 -57.16 1.89 -36.47
N ARG A 120 -57.45 1.90 -35.15
CA ARG A 120 -58.49 1.17 -34.38
C ARG A 120 -57.99 0.38 -33.15
N SER A 121 -58.30 0.92 -31.98
CA SER A 121 -58.67 0.13 -30.78
C SER A 121 -60.10 -0.43 -30.95
N PRO A 122 -60.51 -1.45 -30.16
CA PRO A 122 -61.11 -1.15 -28.85
C PRO A 122 -60.75 -2.14 -27.72
N VAL A 123 -60.66 -1.62 -26.49
CA VAL A 123 -60.91 -2.31 -25.20
C VAL A 123 -62.43 -2.14 -24.89
N PRO A 124 -63.07 -2.73 -23.85
CA PRO A 124 -62.63 -3.70 -22.82
C PRO A 124 -63.67 -4.80 -22.51
N MET A 125 -63.35 -5.76 -21.62
CA MET A 125 -64.38 -6.41 -20.78
C MET A 125 -63.85 -6.77 -19.40
N ASN A 126 -64.67 -6.41 -18.43
CA ASN A 126 -64.58 -6.57 -16.99
C ASN A 126 -65.65 -7.61 -16.58
N VAL A 127 -65.31 -8.61 -15.77
CA VAL A 127 -66.26 -9.49 -15.04
C VAL A 127 -65.50 -9.93 -13.77
N ASP A 128 -65.70 -9.28 -12.64
CA ASP A 128 -66.74 -9.47 -11.61
C ASP A 128 -66.40 -10.54 -10.55
N SER A 129 -66.58 -10.14 -9.30
CA SER A 129 -66.33 -10.87 -8.03
C SER A 129 -67.52 -11.80 -7.68
N PRO A 130 -67.53 -12.55 -6.54
CA PRO A 130 -67.93 -12.01 -5.21
C PRO A 130 -67.15 -12.62 -4.00
N GLN A 131 -66.73 -11.81 -3.01
CA GLN A 131 -67.37 -11.43 -1.71
C GLN A 131 -67.38 -12.48 -0.59
N GLU A 132 -66.86 -12.08 0.59
CA GLU A 132 -67.50 -12.01 1.93
C GLU A 132 -66.46 -11.50 2.96
N HIS A 133 -66.74 -10.77 4.04
CA HIS A 133 -67.63 -9.65 4.41
C HIS A 133 -67.25 -9.20 5.85
N HIS A 134 -67.78 -8.04 6.27
CA HIS A 134 -67.71 -7.34 7.59
C HIS A 134 -66.69 -6.17 7.69
N ASP A 135 -67.07 -4.90 7.49
CA ASP A 135 -67.97 -3.97 8.25
C ASP A 135 -67.33 -3.39 9.52
N ILE A 136 -67.52 -2.12 9.94
CA ILE A 136 -67.87 -0.82 9.35
C ILE A 136 -67.68 0.23 10.48
N SER A 137 -67.33 1.49 10.16
CA SER A 137 -67.82 2.75 10.79
C SER A 137 -66.78 3.88 10.88
N THR A 138 -67.28 5.08 10.61
CA THR A 138 -66.70 6.33 10.08
C THR A 138 -66.49 7.44 11.17
N PRO A 139 -65.96 8.64 10.83
CA PRO A 139 -65.38 9.69 11.72
C PRO A 139 -66.36 10.86 12.04
N PRO A 140 -65.98 12.09 12.52
CA PRO A 140 -65.23 13.15 11.78
C PRO A 140 -64.34 14.19 12.57
N SER A 141 -63.37 14.80 11.84
CA SER A 141 -62.76 16.19 11.75
C SER A 141 -62.91 17.30 12.85
N PRO A 142 -62.30 18.52 12.72
CA PRO A 142 -60.94 18.99 12.28
C PRO A 142 -60.35 20.15 13.17
N SER A 143 -59.08 20.59 12.97
CA SER A 143 -58.67 22.03 13.03
C SER A 143 -57.18 22.31 12.68
N ASP A 144 -57.01 23.47 12.02
CA ASP A 144 -55.81 24.11 11.45
C ASP A 144 -54.64 24.43 12.41
N SER A 145 -53.41 24.56 11.87
CA SER A 145 -52.64 25.81 11.91
C SER A 145 -51.31 25.80 11.12
N ARG A 146 -51.01 26.97 10.55
CA ARG A 146 -50.00 27.38 9.58
C ARG A 146 -48.58 27.54 10.17
N HIS A 147 -47.54 27.52 9.33
CA HIS A 147 -46.32 28.38 9.26
C HIS A 147 -45.32 27.75 8.27
N GLN A 148 -44.43 28.40 7.53
CA GLN A 148 -44.28 29.72 6.91
C GLN A 148 -43.08 29.57 5.95
N SER A 149 -43.17 30.14 4.75
CA SER A 149 -42.13 30.16 3.71
C SER A 149 -40.92 31.04 4.08
N GLN A 150 -39.70 30.61 3.73
CA GLN A 150 -38.54 31.50 3.55
C GLN A 150 -37.52 30.96 2.52
N THR A 151 -36.76 31.91 1.99
CA THR A 151 -36.23 32.08 0.63
C THR A 151 -34.83 31.54 0.36
N GLN A 152 -34.54 31.41 -0.94
CA GLN A 152 -33.30 31.02 -1.61
C GLN A 152 -32.06 31.89 -1.28
N HIS A 153 -30.88 31.27 -1.29
CA HIS A 153 -29.59 31.90 -1.60
C HIS A 153 -28.77 30.96 -2.52
N PRO A 154 -28.26 31.42 -3.69
CA PRO A 154 -27.33 30.66 -4.52
C PRO A 154 -25.89 31.09 -4.20
N SER A 155 -25.08 30.18 -3.69
CA SER A 155 -23.64 30.38 -3.51
C SER A 155 -22.87 29.35 -4.33
N SER A 156 -22.30 29.83 -5.44
CA SER A 156 -21.06 29.43 -6.14
C SER A 156 -20.70 27.94 -6.32
N PRO A 157 -20.30 27.51 -7.54
CA PRO A 157 -19.77 26.17 -7.77
C PRO A 157 -18.41 26.03 -7.08
N GLN A 158 -18.37 25.40 -5.91
CA GLN A 158 -17.13 24.88 -5.38
C GLN A 158 -16.67 23.76 -6.30
N SER A 159 -15.54 23.98 -6.98
CA SER A 159 -14.74 22.93 -7.59
C SER A 159 -14.29 21.96 -6.49
N SER A 160 -15.11 20.95 -6.20
CA SER A 160 -14.73 19.84 -5.35
C SER A 160 -13.75 18.98 -6.14
N ILE A 161 -12.46 19.26 -5.96
CA ILE A 161 -11.42 18.27 -6.22
C ILE A 161 -11.79 17.05 -5.35
N PRO A 162 -11.95 15.83 -5.92
CA PRO A 162 -12.24 14.66 -5.09
C PRO A 162 -11.02 14.36 -4.21
N THR A 163 -11.09 14.74 -2.94
CA THR A 163 -10.11 14.40 -1.90
C THR A 163 -10.36 12.95 -1.45
N ASP A 164 -10.18 11.97 -2.34
CA ASP A 164 -10.21 10.54 -1.99
C ASP A 164 -8.90 9.85 -2.37
N LEU A 165 -7.78 10.45 -1.94
CA LEU A 165 -6.48 9.78 -1.97
C LEU A 165 -6.34 8.75 -0.82
N SER A 166 -7.34 8.65 0.07
CA SER A 166 -7.43 7.68 1.17
C SER A 166 -7.64 6.23 0.72
N GLN A 167 -7.97 6.00 -0.55
CA GLN A 167 -8.28 4.67 -1.09
C GLN A 167 -7.11 3.97 -1.80
N PHE A 168 -5.94 4.60 -1.96
CA PHE A 168 -4.80 3.94 -2.60
C PHE A 168 -4.20 2.85 -1.71
N PHE A 169 -4.04 1.63 -2.24
CA PHE A 169 -3.21 0.62 -1.60
C PHE A 169 -1.75 0.92 -1.89
N VAL A 170 -0.99 1.16 -0.83
CA VAL A 170 0.44 1.43 -0.91
C VAL A 170 1.18 0.56 0.08
N VAL A 171 2.21 -0.12 -0.40
CA VAL A 171 3.06 -0.98 0.42
C VAL A 171 4.08 -0.11 1.15
N ASP A 172 3.98 -0.05 2.48
CA ASP A 172 4.74 0.85 3.35
C ASP A 172 5.36 0.10 4.54
N SER A 173 6.13 0.80 5.37
CA SER A 173 6.76 0.17 6.54
C SER A 173 5.78 -0.28 7.64
N TYR A 174 4.55 0.21 7.62
CA TYR A 174 3.52 -0.15 8.60
C TYR A 174 2.77 -1.42 8.23
N ASN A 175 2.66 -1.75 6.94
CA ASN A 175 1.89 -2.90 6.48
C ASN A 175 2.73 -4.08 5.95
N ILE A 176 3.98 -3.84 5.53
CA ILE A 176 4.77 -4.84 4.80
C ILE A 176 4.95 -6.17 5.55
N HIS A 177 5.22 -6.16 6.86
CA HIS A 177 5.43 -7.41 7.61
C HIS A 177 4.16 -8.27 7.67
N ARG A 178 3.01 -7.63 7.81
CA ARG A 178 1.70 -8.31 7.86
C ARG A 178 1.32 -8.85 6.48
N LEU A 179 1.59 -8.09 5.42
CA LEU A 179 1.43 -8.54 4.05
C LEU A 179 2.31 -9.76 3.74
N VAL A 180 3.58 -9.71 4.15
CA VAL A 180 4.55 -10.80 3.92
C VAL A 180 4.12 -12.10 4.62
N ILE A 181 3.78 -12.06 5.91
CA ILE A 181 3.42 -13.30 6.63
C ILE A 181 2.10 -13.89 6.13
N ALA A 182 1.12 -13.06 5.79
CA ALA A 182 -0.13 -13.53 5.17
C ALA A 182 0.16 -14.14 3.79
N GLY A 183 0.93 -13.45 2.94
CA GLY A 183 1.28 -13.91 1.60
C GLY A 183 2.05 -15.22 1.62
N VAL A 184 3.06 -15.37 2.48
CA VAL A 184 3.81 -16.64 2.61
C VAL A 184 2.91 -17.77 3.09
N THR A 185 1.99 -17.49 4.02
CA THR A 185 1.02 -18.50 4.52
C THR A 185 0.12 -18.98 3.39
N CYS A 186 -0.51 -18.06 2.66
CA CYS A 186 -1.39 -18.35 1.53
C CYS A 186 -0.65 -19.09 0.41
N ALA A 187 0.49 -18.55 -0.02
CA ALA A 187 1.29 -19.10 -1.11
C ALA A 187 1.83 -20.50 -0.80
N SER A 188 2.30 -20.74 0.43
CA SER A 188 2.80 -22.06 0.83
C SER A 188 1.68 -23.09 0.79
N LYS A 189 0.47 -22.75 1.25
CA LYS A 189 -0.69 -23.65 1.15
C LYS A 189 -1.15 -23.90 -0.29
N PHE A 190 -0.87 -22.96 -1.19
CA PHE A 190 -1.27 -23.07 -2.59
C PHE A 190 -0.26 -23.86 -3.43
N PHE A 191 1.03 -23.55 -3.31
CA PHE A 191 2.09 -24.13 -4.16
C PHE A 191 2.77 -25.37 -3.56
N SER A 192 2.74 -25.56 -2.24
CA SER A 192 3.51 -26.62 -1.60
C SER A 192 2.62 -27.77 -1.13
N ASP A 193 2.99 -29.00 -1.47
CA ASP A 193 2.34 -30.22 -0.94
C ASP A 193 2.52 -30.34 0.60
N VAL A 194 3.61 -29.79 1.11
CA VAL A 194 3.91 -29.72 2.54
C VAL A 194 3.81 -28.27 3.01
N PHE A 195 2.77 -27.99 3.78
CA PHE A 195 2.54 -26.69 4.39
C PHE A 195 2.29 -26.81 5.89
N TYR A 196 2.38 -25.69 6.60
CA TYR A 196 2.20 -25.64 8.05
C TYR A 196 0.86 -25.03 8.44
N THR A 197 0.42 -25.30 9.67
CA THR A 197 -0.82 -24.71 10.20
C THR A 197 -0.65 -23.21 10.49
N ASN A 198 -1.76 -22.46 10.46
CA ASN A 198 -1.75 -21.04 10.84
C ASN A 198 -1.20 -20.82 12.24
N SER A 199 -1.45 -21.74 13.17
CA SER A 199 -0.87 -21.64 14.53
C SER A 199 0.66 -21.61 14.51
N ARG A 200 1.29 -22.36 13.60
CA ARG A 200 2.75 -22.30 13.42
C ARG A 200 3.18 -20.98 12.80
N TYR A 201 2.57 -20.58 11.69
CA TYR A 201 2.91 -19.31 11.03
C TYR A 201 2.71 -18.11 11.97
N ALA A 202 1.65 -18.09 12.77
CA ALA A 202 1.37 -17.03 13.74
C ALA A 202 2.47 -16.92 14.81
N LYS A 203 2.91 -18.07 15.36
CA LYS A 203 4.02 -18.12 16.33
C LYS A 203 5.33 -17.63 15.72
N VAL A 204 5.62 -18.02 14.47
CA VAL A 204 6.83 -17.59 13.76
C VAL A 204 6.76 -16.10 13.43
N GLY A 205 5.62 -15.62 12.96
CA GLY A 205 5.37 -14.23 12.60
C GLY A 205 5.21 -13.28 13.78
N GLY A 206 5.05 -13.81 15.01
CA GLY A 206 4.90 -13.01 16.23
C GLY A 206 3.52 -12.39 16.40
N LEU A 207 2.48 -13.06 15.90
CA LEU A 207 1.10 -12.57 15.90
C LEU A 207 0.18 -13.51 16.71
N PRO A 208 -0.91 -13.01 17.32
CA PRO A 208 -2.05 -13.82 17.69
C PRO A 208 -2.57 -14.66 16.51
N LEU A 209 -2.97 -15.90 16.77
CA LEU A 209 -3.53 -16.79 15.74
C LEU A 209 -4.78 -16.21 15.07
N ALA A 210 -5.69 -15.64 15.87
CA ALA A 210 -6.90 -15.02 15.34
C ALA A 210 -6.59 -13.87 14.37
N GLU A 211 -5.54 -13.10 14.65
CA GLU A 211 -5.08 -12.04 13.78
C GLU A 211 -4.54 -12.61 12.46
N LEU A 212 -3.68 -13.64 12.50
CA LEU A 212 -3.21 -14.26 11.26
C LEU A 212 -4.34 -14.86 10.43
N ASN A 213 -5.32 -15.52 11.05
CA ASN A 213 -6.48 -16.06 10.34
C ASN A 213 -7.27 -14.95 9.61
N ASN A 214 -7.44 -13.80 10.25
CA ASN A 214 -8.05 -12.65 9.61
C ASN A 214 -7.19 -12.15 8.44
N LEU A 215 -5.89 -11.93 8.66
CA LEU A 215 -4.98 -11.46 7.61
C LEU A 215 -4.93 -12.41 6.41
N GLU A 216 -4.98 -13.72 6.63
CA GLU A 216 -5.08 -14.71 5.55
C GLU A 216 -6.32 -14.48 4.70
N LEU A 217 -7.50 -14.35 5.33
CA LEU A 217 -8.74 -14.08 4.60
C LEU A 217 -8.67 -12.76 3.82
N GLN A 218 -8.20 -11.68 4.45
CA GLN A 218 -8.07 -10.37 3.80
C GLN A 218 -7.10 -10.44 2.61
N PHE A 219 -6.03 -11.24 2.70
CA PHE A 219 -5.06 -11.42 1.63
C PHE A 219 -5.69 -12.13 0.43
N LEU A 220 -6.48 -13.18 0.70
CA LEU A 220 -7.21 -13.91 -0.33
C LEU A 220 -8.24 -13.02 -1.03
N LEU A 221 -8.98 -12.20 -0.27
CA LEU A 221 -9.93 -11.23 -0.80
C LEU A 221 -9.24 -10.16 -1.66
N LEU A 222 -8.09 -9.65 -1.22
CA LEU A 222 -7.31 -8.67 -1.99
C LEU A 222 -6.68 -9.25 -3.26
N ASN A 223 -6.57 -10.57 -3.36
CA ASN A 223 -6.13 -11.24 -4.60
C ASN A 223 -7.29 -11.83 -5.39
N ASP A 224 -8.55 -11.57 -5.00
CA ASP A 224 -9.75 -12.17 -5.61
C ASP A 224 -9.66 -13.71 -5.71
N PHE A 225 -9.02 -14.34 -4.71
CA PHE A 225 -8.70 -15.78 -4.70
C PHE A 225 -7.89 -16.27 -5.92
N ARG A 226 -7.26 -15.38 -6.68
CA ARG A 226 -6.41 -15.68 -7.84
C ARG A 226 -4.96 -15.89 -7.40
N LEU A 227 -4.69 -17.02 -6.73
CA LEU A 227 -3.34 -17.38 -6.29
C LEU A 227 -2.53 -18.14 -7.35
N SER A 228 -3.16 -18.67 -8.39
CA SER A 228 -2.42 -19.30 -9.48
C SER A 228 -1.51 -18.27 -10.16
N VAL A 229 -0.21 -18.59 -10.23
CA VAL A 229 0.80 -17.83 -10.97
C VAL A 229 1.38 -18.76 -12.03
N PRO A 230 1.13 -18.51 -13.33
CA PRO A 230 1.78 -19.23 -14.41
C PRO A 230 3.31 -19.13 -14.31
N VAL A 231 4.00 -20.15 -14.81
CA VAL A 231 5.47 -20.22 -14.74
C VAL A 231 6.10 -19.03 -15.48
N GLU A 232 5.51 -18.63 -16.60
CA GLU A 232 6.00 -17.52 -17.43
C GLU A 232 5.96 -16.19 -16.68
N GLU A 233 4.90 -15.96 -15.89
CA GLU A 233 4.77 -14.78 -15.04
C GLU A 233 5.82 -14.83 -13.92
N LEU A 234 5.98 -15.99 -13.28
CA LEU A 234 6.97 -16.17 -12.21
C LEU A 234 8.41 -15.95 -12.72
N GLU A 235 8.74 -16.44 -13.91
CA GLU A 235 10.04 -16.24 -14.57
C GLU A 235 10.29 -14.77 -14.93
N ALA A 236 9.25 -14.06 -15.39
CA ALA A 236 9.35 -12.63 -15.67
C ALA A 236 9.68 -11.83 -14.40
N TYR A 237 8.96 -12.07 -13.28
CA TYR A 237 9.29 -11.43 -12.00
C TYR A 237 10.66 -11.84 -11.48
N GLY A 238 11.07 -13.10 -11.66
CA GLY A 238 12.41 -13.56 -11.33
C GLY A 238 13.50 -12.81 -12.11
N THR A 239 13.30 -12.60 -13.41
CA THR A 239 14.22 -11.85 -14.27
C THR A 239 14.32 -10.40 -13.84
N MET A 240 13.16 -9.72 -13.65
CA MET A 240 13.12 -8.33 -13.18
C MET A 240 13.82 -8.17 -11.82
N LEU A 241 13.62 -9.12 -10.91
CA LEU A 241 14.23 -9.11 -9.58
C LEU A 241 15.77 -9.21 -9.66
N VAL A 242 16.28 -10.13 -10.47
CA VAL A 242 17.73 -10.30 -10.67
C VAL A 242 18.34 -9.06 -11.32
N GLU A 243 17.70 -8.51 -12.35
CA GLU A 243 18.16 -7.27 -13.00
C GLU A 243 18.20 -6.09 -12.02
N PHE A 244 17.13 -5.93 -11.23
CA PHE A 244 17.08 -4.91 -10.19
C PHE A 244 18.23 -5.06 -9.20
N TYR A 245 18.44 -6.27 -8.67
CA TYR A 245 19.47 -6.51 -7.67
C TYR A 245 20.88 -6.31 -8.23
N ALA A 246 21.14 -6.73 -9.48
CA ALA A 246 22.40 -6.47 -10.15
C ALA A 246 22.69 -4.96 -10.28
N ARG A 247 21.67 -4.16 -10.63
CA ARG A 247 21.81 -2.69 -10.71
C ARG A 247 22.11 -2.07 -9.34
N GLU A 248 21.44 -2.53 -8.28
CA GLU A 248 21.70 -2.05 -6.92
C GLU A 248 23.12 -2.35 -6.45
N LEU A 249 23.64 -3.55 -6.72
CA LEU A 249 25.01 -3.92 -6.36
C LEU A 249 26.04 -3.03 -7.06
N LEU A 250 25.85 -2.75 -8.34
CA LEU A 250 26.74 -1.86 -9.10
C LEU A 250 26.69 -0.42 -8.56
N ALA A 251 25.50 0.08 -8.22
CA ALA A 251 25.34 1.42 -7.65
C ALA A 251 26.07 1.54 -6.29
N GLN A 252 25.98 0.51 -5.44
CA GLN A 252 26.67 0.49 -4.14
C GLN A 252 28.20 0.46 -4.30
N GLN A 253 28.72 -0.31 -5.27
CA GLN A 253 30.17 -0.34 -5.55
C GLN A 253 30.69 1.02 -6.03
N GLN A 254 29.94 1.72 -6.89
CA GLN A 254 30.33 3.05 -7.37
C GLN A 254 30.36 4.09 -6.24
N LEU A 255 29.37 4.06 -5.34
CA LEU A 255 29.32 4.96 -4.17
C LEU A 255 30.50 4.69 -3.21
N ALA A 256 30.86 3.42 -3.00
CA ALA A 256 32.01 3.07 -2.17
C ALA A 256 33.35 3.54 -2.77
N GLN A 257 33.50 3.44 -4.10
CA GLN A 257 34.69 3.93 -4.79
C GLN A 257 34.84 5.46 -4.74
N GLN A 258 33.72 6.20 -4.86
CA GLN A 258 33.72 7.66 -4.72
C GLN A 258 34.10 8.13 -3.32
N GLN A 259 33.65 7.43 -2.27
CA GLN A 259 34.02 7.74 -0.89
C GLN A 259 35.51 7.49 -0.61
N GLN A 260 36.10 6.43 -1.18
CA GLN A 260 37.53 6.15 -1.02
C GLN A 260 38.43 7.19 -1.71
N GLN A 261 38.05 7.71 -2.88
CA GLN A 261 38.79 8.77 -3.57
C GLN A 261 38.78 10.10 -2.80
N HIS A 262 37.66 10.45 -2.15
CA HIS A 262 37.59 11.65 -1.31
C HIS A 262 38.45 11.56 -0.04
N HIS A 263 38.61 10.37 0.57
CA HIS A 263 39.45 10.20 1.76
C HIS A 263 40.95 10.31 1.44
N GLN A 264 41.42 9.85 0.27
CA GLN A 264 42.83 10.01 -0.13
C GLN A 264 43.22 11.45 -0.48
N ALA A 265 42.30 12.26 -1.01
CA ALA A 265 42.55 13.66 -1.32
C ALA A 265 42.64 14.56 -0.06
N GLY A 266 41.90 14.22 1.01
CA GLY A 266 41.89 14.99 2.27
C GLY A 266 43.14 14.78 3.15
N SER A 267 43.88 13.67 2.98
CA SER A 267 45.08 13.37 3.77
C SER A 267 46.37 14.01 3.23
N ALA A 268 46.37 14.52 1.99
CA ALA A 268 47.57 15.06 1.33
C ALA A 268 47.89 16.52 1.71
N VAL A 269 47.08 17.20 2.53
CA VAL A 269 47.23 18.64 2.84
C VAL A 269 47.97 18.91 4.16
N HIS A 270 48.39 17.88 4.92
CA HIS A 270 49.17 18.07 6.15
C HIS A 270 50.45 17.25 6.18
N SER A 271 51.49 17.75 5.52
CA SER A 271 52.88 17.37 5.78
C SER A 271 53.70 18.66 5.87
N PRO A 272 54.16 19.11 7.05
CA PRO A 272 55.07 20.24 7.12
C PRO A 272 56.46 19.76 6.71
N ALA A 273 57.01 20.39 5.67
CA ALA A 273 58.39 20.20 5.25
C ALA A 273 59.33 20.69 6.36
N ALA A 274 60.15 19.78 6.92
CA ALA A 274 61.25 20.14 7.79
C ALA A 274 62.37 20.80 6.97
N GLY A 275 62.39 22.13 6.96
CA GLY A 275 63.45 22.94 6.39
C GLY A 275 64.66 23.01 7.31
N VAL A 276 65.81 22.60 6.80
CA VAL A 276 67.15 22.84 7.36
C VAL A 276 67.47 24.33 7.27
N GLY A 277 67.87 24.96 8.38
CA GLY A 277 68.24 26.38 8.43
C GLY A 277 69.15 26.69 9.61
N ASP A 278 70.44 26.85 9.31
CA ASP A 278 71.55 27.30 10.13
C ASP A 278 71.34 28.73 10.65
N GLY A 279 71.84 29.09 11.85
CA GLY A 279 71.55 30.43 12.42
C GLY A 279 72.03 30.71 13.85
N MET A 280 73.34 30.67 14.05
CA MET A 280 74.11 30.99 15.24
C MET A 280 74.00 32.47 15.70
N TYR A 281 73.27 32.83 16.78
CA TYR A 281 73.50 34.10 17.52
C TYR A 281 73.14 34.08 19.02
N MET A 282 74.14 34.46 19.81
CA MET A 282 74.14 35.17 21.11
C MET A 282 73.46 34.58 22.36
N ARG A 283 74.35 34.08 23.21
CA ARG A 283 74.27 33.84 24.66
C ARG A 283 74.40 35.15 25.43
N SER A 284 73.49 35.47 26.35
CA SER A 284 73.82 36.16 27.61
C SER A 284 72.61 36.44 28.52
N HIS A 285 72.75 35.99 29.77
CA HIS A 285 72.15 36.45 31.04
C HIS A 285 70.62 36.41 31.21
N GLY A 286 70.05 35.95 32.32
CA GLY A 286 70.56 35.52 33.63
C GLY A 286 69.37 35.33 34.57
N ASP A 287 69.59 34.57 35.65
CA ASP A 287 68.85 34.61 36.94
C ASP A 287 67.33 34.31 36.93
N GLU A 288 66.68 33.66 37.89
CA GLU A 288 67.00 33.19 39.24
C GLU A 288 65.83 32.25 39.68
N ILE A 289 66.16 31.19 40.43
CA ILE A 289 65.52 30.69 41.67
C ILE A 289 64.05 30.20 41.70
N GLY A 290 63.93 28.96 42.21
CA GLY A 290 62.94 28.51 43.21
C GLY A 290 61.56 28.14 42.65
N SER A 291 60.81 27.14 43.13
CA SER A 291 60.80 26.30 44.34
C SER A 291 59.63 25.31 44.09
N THR A 292 59.84 24.00 44.13
CA THR A 292 59.43 23.07 45.22
C THR A 292 58.02 23.25 45.76
N GLN A 293 57.19 22.20 45.61
CA GLN A 293 56.31 21.52 46.60
C GLN A 293 55.17 20.84 45.84
N GLU A 294 55.22 19.51 45.73
CA GLU A 294 54.54 18.50 46.60
C GLU A 294 53.09 18.23 46.19
#